data_AF-A0A7X9JG94-F1
#
_entry.id   AF-A0A7X9JG94-F1
#
_cell.length_a   1.000
_cell.length_b   1.000
_cell.length_c   1.000
_cell.angle_alpha   90.00
_cell.angle_beta   90.00
_cell.angle_gamma   90.00
#
_symmetry.space_group_name_H-M   'P 1'
#
loop_
_entity.id
_entity.type
_entity.pdbx_description
1 polymer ?
#
loop_
_entity_poly.entity_id
_entity_poly.type
_entity_poly.pdbx_seq_one_letter_code
_entity_poly.pdbx_strand_id
1 'polypeptide(L)'
;MDWKLKAVYKSILENETGYVKKIWGKDNTVCLVYPNHYRIGMANLGFQTVYQLLNAQPSFLCERAFLSVSGNEARCVSGTAGIFSLENQKALTEFDILAFSISFENDYPNILKIMDDAGMPLRSADRSEKYPLILGGGIAPTLNPEPLADFFDLFVLGEAEDILPVFCRFFEASRRLGQRREQFLKDAQKQLHHVYVPGLYDVHYSPERKITSVVPREAGLPEKIKVEPVNDINAFRT
;
A
#
# COMPACT_ATOMS: atom_id res chain seq x y z
N MET A 1 21.30 -16.89 -2.74
CA MET A 1 20.40 -16.51 -3.86
C MET A 1 20.03 -15.03 -3.80
N ASP A 2 19.84 -14.49 -2.59
CA ASP A 2 19.61 -13.07 -2.28
C ASP A 2 20.66 -12.08 -2.89
N TRP A 3 21.95 -12.44 -2.91
CA TRP A 3 23.01 -11.52 -3.37
C TRP A 3 22.87 -11.03 -4.82
N LYS A 4 22.32 -11.85 -5.74
CA LYS A 4 22.14 -11.44 -7.15
C LYS A 4 21.08 -10.35 -7.28
N LEU A 5 19.96 -10.49 -6.57
CA LEU A 5 18.89 -9.50 -6.54
C LEU A 5 19.40 -8.19 -5.93
N LYS A 6 20.14 -8.28 -4.83
CA LYS A 6 20.78 -7.14 -4.18
C LYS A 6 21.78 -6.41 -5.09
N ALA A 7 22.56 -7.15 -5.89
CA ALA A 7 23.47 -6.57 -6.87
C ALA A 7 22.71 -5.86 -8.00
N VAL A 8 21.61 -6.43 -8.48
CA VAL A 8 20.73 -5.80 -9.50
C VAL A 8 20.15 -4.50 -8.96
N TYR A 9 19.61 -4.50 -7.74
CA TYR A 9 19.04 -3.29 -7.12
C TYR A 9 20.09 -2.19 -6.93
N LYS A 10 21.30 -2.55 -6.51
CA LYS A 10 22.42 -1.61 -6.43
C LYS A 10 22.73 -1.01 -7.81
N SER A 11 22.81 -1.84 -8.85
CA SER A 11 23.08 -1.38 -10.21
C SER A 11 21.98 -0.47 -10.76
N ILE A 12 20.71 -0.74 -10.45
CA ILE A 12 19.58 0.13 -10.82
C ILE A 12 19.78 1.51 -10.20
N LEU A 13 20.00 1.59 -8.89
CA LEU A 13 20.15 2.86 -8.17
C LEU A 13 21.39 3.65 -8.58
N GLU A 14 22.48 2.97 -8.96
CA GLU A 14 23.68 3.63 -9.50
C GLU A 14 23.41 4.36 -10.83
N ASN A 15 22.40 3.91 -11.59
CA ASN A 15 22.03 4.48 -12.88
C ASN A 15 20.72 5.30 -12.83
N GLU A 16 20.09 5.39 -11.66
CA GLU A 16 18.84 6.13 -11.46
C GLU A 16 19.12 7.48 -10.78
N THR A 17 18.45 8.53 -11.24
CA THR A 17 18.48 9.85 -10.60
C THR A 17 17.15 10.14 -9.91
N GLY A 18 17.18 10.84 -8.77
CA GLY A 18 15.97 11.32 -8.09
C GLY A 18 15.40 10.37 -7.03
N TYR A 19 16.01 9.21 -6.80
CA TYR A 19 15.65 8.38 -5.65
C TYR A 19 16.06 9.06 -4.33
N VAL A 20 15.29 8.79 -3.28
CA VAL A 20 15.52 9.27 -1.93
C VAL A 20 15.91 8.09 -1.04
N LYS A 21 17.03 8.20 -0.33
CA LYS A 21 17.50 7.17 0.60
C LYS A 21 17.74 7.79 1.97
N LYS A 22 16.76 7.63 2.87
CA LYS A 22 16.86 8.06 4.28
C LYS A 22 17.43 6.95 5.18
N ILE A 23 17.91 7.34 6.36
CA ILE A 23 18.44 6.42 7.37
C ILE A 23 17.28 5.86 8.20
N TRP A 24 17.22 4.54 8.36
CA TRP A 24 16.19 3.87 9.17
C TRP A 24 16.33 4.18 10.66
N GLY A 25 15.20 4.24 11.37
CA GLY A 25 15.15 4.13 12.83
C GLY A 25 14.29 5.17 13.56
N LYS A 26 14.03 6.34 12.97
CA LYS A 26 13.21 7.40 13.60
C LYS A 26 11.90 7.70 12.87
N ASP A 27 11.87 7.48 11.58
CA ASP A 27 10.74 7.83 10.72
C ASP A 27 9.73 6.68 10.61
N ASN A 28 8.47 7.01 10.31
CA ASN A 28 7.47 6.01 9.93
C ASN A 28 7.83 5.46 8.53
N THR A 29 7.94 4.15 8.43
CA THR A 29 8.46 3.49 7.23
C THR A 29 7.34 3.03 6.31
N VAL A 30 7.40 3.44 5.05
CA VAL A 30 6.48 3.05 3.98
C VAL A 30 7.25 2.35 2.89
N CYS A 31 6.81 1.16 2.48
CA CYS A 31 7.24 0.58 1.22
C CYS A 31 6.13 0.76 0.19
N LEU A 32 6.37 1.63 -0.78
CA LEU A 32 5.48 1.85 -1.91
C LEU A 32 5.75 0.81 -2.99
N VAL A 33 4.78 -0.05 -3.22
CA VAL A 33 4.89 -1.19 -4.13
C VAL A 33 4.16 -0.89 -5.42
N TYR A 34 4.87 -1.02 -6.54
CA TYR A 34 4.23 -1.16 -7.84
C TYR A 34 4.10 -2.65 -8.15
N PRO A 35 2.88 -3.21 -8.33
CA PRO A 35 2.66 -4.65 -8.50
C PRO A 35 3.03 -5.16 -9.90
N ASN A 36 4.15 -4.67 -10.44
CA ASN A 36 4.69 -5.07 -11.72
C ASN A 36 6.21 -4.81 -11.74
N HIS A 37 6.87 -5.06 -12.87
CA HIS A 37 8.30 -4.87 -13.03
C HIS A 37 8.71 -3.40 -12.89
N TYR A 38 9.92 -3.18 -12.37
CA TYR A 38 10.54 -1.86 -12.18
C TYR A 38 10.32 -0.90 -13.36
N ARG A 39 10.61 -1.33 -14.59
CA ARG A 39 10.49 -0.48 -15.79
C ARG A 39 9.06 0.03 -16.03
N ILE A 40 8.04 -0.76 -15.68
CA ILE A 40 6.64 -0.37 -15.84
C ILE A 40 6.24 0.60 -14.73
N GLY A 41 6.64 0.31 -13.48
CA GLY A 41 6.36 1.21 -12.36
C GLY A 41 7.06 2.57 -12.49
N MET A 42 8.28 2.60 -13.04
CA MET A 42 9.00 3.84 -13.30
C MET A 42 8.44 4.65 -14.47
N ALA A 43 7.66 4.01 -15.36
CA ALA A 43 6.92 4.71 -16.41
C ALA A 43 5.57 5.27 -15.92
N ASN A 44 5.20 5.01 -14.65
CA ASN A 44 3.96 5.47 -14.06
C ASN A 44 4.17 6.76 -13.26
N LEU A 45 3.67 7.89 -13.78
CA LEU A 45 3.81 9.19 -13.12
C LEU A 45 3.13 9.22 -11.75
N GLY A 46 1.92 8.67 -11.61
CA GLY A 46 1.21 8.64 -10.32
C GLY A 46 2.00 7.92 -9.24
N PHE A 47 2.66 6.81 -9.58
CA PHE A 47 3.56 6.10 -8.66
C PHE A 47 4.76 6.98 -8.23
N GLN A 48 5.39 7.69 -9.17
CA GLN A 48 6.48 8.63 -8.85
C GLN A 48 5.99 9.77 -7.96
N THR A 49 4.82 10.32 -8.24
CA THR A 49 4.22 11.41 -7.45
C THR A 49 3.95 10.96 -6.02
N VAL A 50 3.33 9.79 -5.82
CA VAL A 50 3.11 9.24 -4.47
C VAL A 50 4.42 9.02 -3.72
N TYR A 51 5.45 8.49 -4.41
CA TYR A 51 6.77 8.30 -3.83
C TYR A 51 7.40 9.61 -3.34
N GLN A 52 7.29 10.67 -4.13
CA GLN A 52 7.77 12.00 -3.78
C GLN A 52 6.96 12.61 -2.63
N LEU A 53 5.62 12.55 -2.69
CA LEU A 53 4.72 13.09 -1.66
C LEU A 53 5.00 12.47 -0.28
N LEU A 54 5.19 11.15 -0.23
CA LEU A 54 5.52 10.44 1.01
C LEU A 54 6.91 10.85 1.53
N ASN A 55 7.92 10.92 0.66
CA ASN A 55 9.26 11.33 1.07
C ASN A 55 9.37 12.83 1.43
N ALA A 56 8.45 13.66 0.95
CA ALA A 56 8.32 15.05 1.34
C ALA A 56 7.75 15.22 2.76
N GLN A 57 7.09 14.20 3.32
CA GLN A 57 6.64 14.24 4.70
C GLN A 57 7.85 14.08 5.65
N PRO A 58 8.08 15.01 6.60
CA PRO A 58 9.28 14.99 7.45
C PRO A 58 9.43 13.72 8.28
N SER A 59 8.33 13.19 8.81
CA SER A 59 8.31 12.02 9.70
C SER A 59 8.18 10.68 8.97
N PHE A 60 8.37 10.64 7.65
CA PHE A 60 8.21 9.43 6.84
C PHE A 60 9.46 9.11 6.03
N LEU A 61 9.73 7.82 5.90
CA LEU A 61 10.72 7.25 5.01
C LEU A 61 9.97 6.35 4.02
N CYS A 62 10.01 6.69 2.73
CA CYS A 62 9.38 5.88 1.71
C CYS A 62 10.42 5.23 0.81
N GLU A 63 10.33 3.91 0.66
CA GLU A 63 11.12 3.10 -0.25
C GLU A 63 10.21 2.42 -1.27
N ARG A 64 10.79 1.87 -2.34
CA ARG A 64 10.04 1.25 -3.43
C ARG A 64 10.26 -0.25 -3.45
N ALA A 65 9.25 -1.00 -3.85
CA ALA A 65 9.39 -2.40 -4.21
C ALA A 65 8.60 -2.73 -5.47
N PHE A 66 9.01 -3.79 -6.15
CA PHE A 66 8.48 -4.21 -7.43
C PHE A 66 8.35 -5.72 -7.47
N LEU A 67 7.53 -6.22 -8.39
CA LEU A 67 7.43 -7.65 -8.64
C LEU A 67 8.81 -8.19 -9.07
N SER A 68 9.35 -9.12 -8.28
CA SER A 68 10.61 -9.80 -8.61
C SER A 68 10.43 -10.65 -9.87
N VAL A 69 11.32 -10.48 -10.84
CA VAL A 69 11.39 -11.39 -12.00
C VAL A 69 12.01 -12.69 -11.49
N SER A 70 11.17 -13.57 -10.96
CA SER A 70 11.57 -14.93 -10.59
C SER A 70 11.87 -15.73 -11.86
N GLY A 71 13.03 -15.49 -12.47
CA GLY A 71 13.53 -16.30 -13.59
C GLY A 71 14.10 -17.65 -13.16
N ASN A 72 13.91 -18.08 -11.91
CA ASN A 72 14.21 -19.46 -11.51
C ASN A 72 13.31 -19.89 -10.37
N GLU A 73 12.60 -20.99 -10.60
CA GLU A 73 11.56 -21.66 -9.83
C GLU A 73 12.03 -22.27 -8.50
N ALA A 74 13.06 -21.72 -7.88
CA ALA A 74 13.43 -22.09 -6.53
C ALA A 74 12.58 -21.25 -5.58
N ARG A 75 11.39 -21.77 -5.26
CA ARG A 75 10.60 -21.39 -4.08
C ARG A 75 11.56 -21.01 -2.95
N CYS A 76 11.43 -19.79 -2.43
CA CYS A 76 12.16 -19.39 -1.24
C CYS A 76 12.00 -20.50 -0.20
N VAL A 77 13.13 -21.04 0.26
CA VAL A 77 13.14 -22.03 1.34
C VAL A 77 12.38 -21.39 2.50
N SER A 78 11.40 -22.13 3.05
CA SER A 78 10.59 -21.73 4.20
C SER A 78 11.42 -20.93 5.21
N GLY A 79 11.15 -19.62 5.32
CA GLY A 79 11.76 -18.76 6.33
C GLY A 79 12.60 -17.57 5.88
N THR A 80 12.92 -17.38 4.59
CA THR A 80 13.60 -16.15 4.11
C THR A 80 12.74 -15.36 3.13
N ALA A 81 12.47 -14.08 3.43
CA ALA A 81 11.75 -13.17 2.53
C ALA A 81 12.46 -13.10 1.17
N GLY A 82 11.73 -13.37 0.09
CA GLY A 82 12.24 -13.41 -1.29
C GLY A 82 12.24 -12.05 -1.99
N ILE A 83 11.74 -11.01 -1.32
CA ILE A 83 11.55 -9.68 -1.87
C ILE A 83 11.97 -8.61 -0.86
N PHE A 84 12.64 -7.58 -1.37
CA PHE A 84 13.21 -6.49 -0.59
C PHE A 84 12.85 -5.15 -1.22
N SER A 85 12.93 -4.08 -0.44
CA SER A 85 12.90 -2.73 -0.96
C SER A 85 14.12 -2.44 -1.85
N LEU A 86 13.98 -1.49 -2.76
CA LEU A 86 15.00 -1.13 -3.73
C LEU A 86 16.16 -0.38 -3.06
N GLU A 87 15.86 0.63 -2.23
CA GLU A 87 16.81 1.59 -1.68
C GLU A 87 17.72 1.03 -0.60
N ASN A 88 17.16 0.44 0.47
CA ASN A 88 17.91 -0.11 1.59
C ASN A 88 17.88 -1.65 1.65
N GLN A 89 17.21 -2.33 0.72
CA GLN A 89 17.15 -3.79 0.66
C GLN A 89 16.59 -4.41 1.94
N LYS A 90 15.53 -3.77 2.46
CA LYS A 90 14.80 -4.16 3.66
C LYS A 90 13.69 -5.13 3.33
N ALA A 91 13.46 -6.11 4.19
CA ALA A 91 12.37 -7.05 3.99
C ALA A 91 11.04 -6.29 4.09
N LEU A 92 10.06 -6.63 3.26
CA LEU A 92 8.79 -5.89 3.23
C LEU A 92 8.02 -5.98 4.56
N THR A 93 8.27 -7.02 5.35
CA THR A 93 7.70 -7.22 6.69
C THR A 93 8.31 -6.31 7.77
N GLU A 94 9.43 -5.63 7.50
CA GLU A 94 10.07 -4.69 8.44
C GLU A 94 9.45 -3.28 8.41
N PHE A 95 8.59 -2.99 7.42
CA PHE A 95 7.96 -1.67 7.27
C PHE A 95 6.73 -1.51 8.19
N ASP A 96 6.40 -0.28 8.54
CA ASP A 96 5.14 0.04 9.23
C ASP A 96 3.95 -0.08 8.26
N ILE A 97 4.15 0.31 7.00
CA ILE A 97 3.14 0.40 5.94
C ILE A 97 3.67 -0.23 4.65
N LEU A 98 2.87 -1.08 4.02
CA LEU A 98 3.06 -1.54 2.65
C LEU A 98 1.94 -0.97 1.77
N ALA A 99 2.26 0.01 0.93
CA ALA A 99 1.30 0.72 0.10
C ALA A 99 1.39 0.26 -1.35
N PHE A 100 0.36 -0.37 -1.88
CA PHE A 100 0.28 -0.78 -3.28
C PHE A 100 -0.35 0.32 -4.13
N SER A 101 0.39 0.76 -5.15
CA SER A 101 -0.11 1.66 -6.20
C SER A 101 -0.61 0.83 -7.37
N ILE A 102 -1.92 0.77 -7.54
CA ILE A 102 -2.58 -0.21 -8.40
C ILE A 102 -3.25 0.51 -9.56
N SER A 103 -2.67 0.36 -10.75
CA SER A 103 -3.16 1.03 -11.96
C SER A 103 -4.13 0.17 -12.77
N PHE A 104 -3.98 -1.16 -12.73
CA PHE A 104 -4.77 -2.07 -13.56
C PHE A 104 -5.18 -3.32 -12.79
N GLU A 105 -6.37 -3.84 -13.08
CA GLU A 105 -6.92 -5.06 -12.47
C GLU A 105 -6.07 -6.31 -12.78
N ASN A 106 -5.38 -6.31 -13.93
CA ASN A 106 -4.48 -7.38 -14.33
C ASN A 106 -3.29 -7.57 -13.36
N ASP A 107 -2.96 -6.56 -12.55
CA ASP A 107 -1.87 -6.63 -11.58
C ASP A 107 -2.31 -7.26 -10.23
N TYR A 108 -3.60 -7.55 -10.03
CA TYR A 108 -4.10 -8.12 -8.76
C TYR A 108 -3.40 -9.42 -8.35
N PRO A 109 -3.17 -10.39 -9.25
CA PRO A 109 -2.41 -11.60 -8.88
C PRO A 109 -0.96 -11.30 -8.46
N ASN A 110 -0.34 -10.26 -9.02
CA ASN A 110 1.03 -9.87 -8.69
C ASN A 110 1.12 -9.32 -7.26
N ILE A 111 0.09 -8.63 -6.78
CA ILE A 111 -0.02 -8.17 -5.38
C ILE A 111 0.07 -9.39 -4.45
N LEU A 112 -0.77 -10.39 -4.69
CA LEU A 112 -0.80 -11.62 -3.88
C LEU A 112 0.54 -12.36 -3.95
N LYS A 113 1.16 -12.41 -5.13
CA LYS A 113 2.48 -13.02 -5.30
C LYS A 113 3.57 -12.31 -4.50
N ILE A 114 3.57 -10.97 -4.50
CA ILE A 114 4.52 -10.16 -3.71
C ILE A 114 4.33 -10.41 -2.22
N MET A 115 3.08 -10.47 -1.75
CA MET A 115 2.79 -10.75 -0.34
C MET A 115 3.22 -12.17 0.07
N ASP A 116 2.99 -13.16 -0.79
CA ASP A 116 3.44 -14.55 -0.61
C ASP A 116 4.97 -14.63 -0.57
N ASP A 117 5.67 -13.95 -1.50
CA ASP A 117 7.13 -13.88 -1.54
C ASP A 117 7.73 -13.18 -0.31
N ALA A 118 7.00 -12.25 0.30
CA ALA A 118 7.37 -11.60 1.55
C ALA A 118 7.09 -12.49 2.79
N GLY A 119 6.43 -13.65 2.62
CA GLY A 119 6.08 -14.55 3.71
C GLY A 119 4.96 -14.01 4.61
N MET A 120 4.03 -13.22 4.05
CA MET A 120 2.91 -12.63 4.78
C MET A 120 1.60 -13.40 4.55
N PRO A 121 0.75 -13.54 5.58
CA PRO A 121 -0.62 -14.01 5.39
C PRO A 121 -1.37 -13.11 4.39
N LEU A 122 -2.00 -13.73 3.39
CA LEU A 122 -2.66 -13.01 2.30
C LEU A 122 -3.90 -12.26 2.77
N ARG A 123 -4.75 -12.92 3.57
CA ARG A 123 -5.99 -12.31 4.07
C ARG A 123 -5.70 -11.34 5.21
N SER A 124 -6.43 -10.23 5.24
CA SER A 124 -6.33 -9.24 6.32
C SER A 124 -6.66 -9.81 7.69
N ALA A 125 -7.69 -10.68 7.76
CA ALA A 125 -8.10 -11.35 8.99
C ALA A 125 -7.02 -12.25 9.62
N ASP A 126 -6.06 -12.73 8.82
CA ASP A 126 -4.99 -13.63 9.29
C ASP A 126 -3.72 -12.88 9.73
N ARG A 127 -3.67 -11.55 9.57
CA ARG A 127 -2.50 -10.72 9.92
C ARG A 127 -2.60 -10.15 11.33
N SER A 128 -1.62 -10.49 12.17
CA SER A 128 -1.41 -9.86 13.48
C SER A 128 -0.67 -8.51 13.37
N GLU A 129 -0.58 -7.78 14.50
CA GLU A 129 0.12 -6.49 14.62
C GLU A 129 1.59 -6.47 14.18
N LYS A 130 2.24 -7.64 14.06
CA LYS A 130 3.65 -7.76 13.63
C LYS A 130 3.87 -7.52 12.14
N TYR A 131 2.83 -7.60 11.32
CA TYR A 131 2.92 -7.38 9.87
C TYR A 131 2.69 -5.89 9.55
N PRO A 132 3.19 -5.35 8.43
CA PRO A 132 2.83 -3.99 8.01
C PRO A 132 1.32 -3.83 7.86
N LEU A 133 0.86 -2.58 7.95
CA LEU A 133 -0.47 -2.21 7.46
C LEU A 133 -0.46 -2.24 5.93
N ILE A 134 -1.41 -2.94 5.32
CA ILE A 134 -1.50 -3.10 3.86
C ILE A 134 -2.49 -2.10 3.28
N LEU A 135 -1.99 -1.15 2.48
CA LEU A 135 -2.75 -0.06 1.88
C LEU A 135 -2.87 -0.25 0.38
N GLY A 136 -4.04 0.00 -0.19
CA GLY A 136 -4.24 0.03 -1.64
C GLY A 136 -4.66 1.41 -2.11
N GLY A 137 -4.11 1.87 -3.23
CA GLY A 137 -4.52 3.11 -3.88
C GLY A 137 -4.31 3.02 -5.39
N GLY A 138 -4.68 4.09 -6.09
CA GLY A 138 -4.63 4.16 -7.55
C GLY A 138 -6.01 4.01 -8.20
N ILE A 139 -6.04 4.10 -9.53
CA ILE A 139 -7.29 4.21 -10.28
C ILE A 139 -8.15 2.95 -10.18
N ALA A 140 -7.55 1.75 -10.22
CA ALA A 140 -8.31 0.51 -10.19
C ALA A 140 -9.05 0.31 -8.83
N PRO A 141 -8.41 0.47 -7.66
CA PRO A 141 -9.11 0.47 -6.38
C PRO A 141 -10.11 1.62 -6.22
N THR A 142 -9.82 2.80 -6.79
CA THR A 142 -10.75 3.95 -6.76
C THR A 142 -12.04 3.65 -7.52
N LEU A 143 -11.96 2.91 -8.63
CA LEU A 143 -13.13 2.46 -9.38
C LEU A 143 -13.90 1.35 -8.65
N ASN A 144 -13.19 0.32 -8.16
CA ASN A 144 -13.80 -0.76 -7.41
C ASN A 144 -12.76 -1.48 -6.51
N PRO A 145 -12.78 -1.26 -5.19
CA PRO A 145 -11.84 -1.89 -4.27
C PRO A 145 -12.24 -3.32 -3.87
N GLU A 146 -13.50 -3.72 -4.09
CA GLU A 146 -14.06 -4.99 -3.60
C GLU A 146 -13.34 -6.25 -4.04
N PRO A 147 -12.82 -6.37 -5.28
CA PRO A 147 -12.05 -7.57 -5.68
C PRO A 147 -10.82 -7.84 -4.80
N LEU A 148 -10.32 -6.81 -4.12
CA LEU A 148 -9.13 -6.89 -3.26
C LEU A 148 -9.47 -6.78 -1.76
N ALA A 149 -10.74 -6.59 -1.39
CA ALA A 149 -11.19 -6.30 -0.03
C ALA A 149 -10.68 -7.30 1.03
N ASP A 150 -10.67 -8.58 0.72
CA ASP A 150 -10.21 -9.65 1.63
C ASP A 150 -8.70 -9.57 1.96
N PHE A 151 -7.91 -8.87 1.15
CA PHE A 151 -6.45 -8.88 1.23
C PHE A 151 -5.86 -7.58 1.78
N PHE A 152 -6.61 -6.49 1.79
CA PHE A 152 -6.15 -5.15 2.20
C PHE A 152 -6.72 -4.75 3.55
N ASP A 153 -5.95 -3.99 4.32
CA ASP A 153 -6.42 -3.44 5.58
C ASP A 153 -7.19 -2.13 5.35
N LEU A 154 -6.75 -1.33 4.37
CA LEU A 154 -7.33 -0.03 4.06
C LEU A 154 -7.07 0.35 2.60
N PHE A 155 -8.01 1.05 1.97
CA PHE A 155 -7.83 1.71 0.69
C PHE A 155 -7.87 3.22 0.84
N VAL A 156 -7.03 3.89 0.06
CA VAL A 156 -7.02 5.34 -0.14
C VAL A 156 -7.55 5.61 -1.54
N LEU A 157 -8.75 6.20 -1.63
CA LEU A 157 -9.53 6.34 -2.85
C LEU A 157 -9.54 7.80 -3.35
N GLY A 158 -9.14 8.01 -4.61
CA GLY A 158 -9.02 9.34 -5.21
C GLY A 158 -7.56 9.81 -5.33
N GLU A 159 -7.38 11.12 -5.38
CA GLU A 159 -6.09 11.76 -5.70
C GLU A 159 -5.16 11.84 -4.48
N ALA A 160 -3.94 11.36 -4.64
CA ALA A 160 -3.01 11.17 -3.55
C ALA A 160 -2.47 12.49 -2.98
N GLU A 161 -2.38 13.52 -3.80
CA GLU A 161 -1.86 14.85 -3.51
C GLU A 161 -2.57 15.50 -2.32
N ASP A 162 -3.89 15.38 -2.27
CA ASP A 162 -4.72 15.90 -1.18
C ASP A 162 -4.80 14.93 0.00
N ILE A 163 -4.90 13.63 -0.30
CA ILE A 163 -5.23 12.64 0.73
C ILE A 163 -4.01 12.24 1.56
N LEU A 164 -2.84 12.06 0.92
CA LEU A 164 -1.65 11.54 1.61
C LEU A 164 -1.13 12.45 2.73
N PRO A 165 -1.05 13.79 2.59
CA PRO A 165 -0.64 14.64 3.70
C PRO A 165 -1.56 14.53 4.92
N VAL A 166 -2.87 14.41 4.69
CA VAL A 166 -3.86 14.23 5.76
C VAL A 166 -3.69 12.86 6.41
N PHE A 167 -3.59 11.80 5.60
CA PHE A 167 -3.36 10.44 6.06
C PHE A 167 -2.06 10.32 6.88
N CYS A 168 -0.96 10.91 6.41
CA CYS A 168 0.33 10.86 7.09
C CYS A 168 0.28 11.53 8.47
N ARG A 169 -0.36 12.70 8.59
CA ARG A 169 -0.59 13.36 9.89
C ARG A 169 -1.46 12.51 10.82
N PHE A 170 -2.51 11.90 10.28
CA PHE A 170 -3.39 11.02 11.02
C PHE A 170 -2.65 9.77 11.55
N PHE A 171 -1.87 9.10 10.69
CA PHE A 171 -1.05 7.95 11.06
C PHE A 171 -0.02 8.31 12.13
N GLU A 172 0.68 9.43 11.98
CA GLU A 172 1.65 9.90 12.97
C GLU A 172 1.00 10.15 14.35
N ALA A 173 -0.16 10.82 14.38
CA ALA A 173 -0.89 11.05 15.62
C ALA A 173 -1.32 9.74 16.28
N SER A 174 -1.83 8.78 15.50
CA SER A 174 -2.20 7.45 15.96
C SER A 174 -1.03 6.69 16.58
N ARG A 175 0.14 6.73 15.93
CA ARG A 175 1.38 6.11 16.44
C ARG A 175 1.83 6.73 17.75
N ARG A 176 1.77 8.06 17.89
CA ARG A 176 2.09 8.76 19.15
C ARG A 176 1.16 8.38 20.31
N LEU A 177 -0.10 8.08 20.00
CA LEU A 177 -1.09 7.62 20.97
C LEU A 177 -0.96 6.11 21.30
N GLY A 178 -0.08 5.38 20.61
CA GLY A 178 0.07 3.93 20.79
C GLY A 178 -1.20 3.16 20.44
N GLN A 179 -2.01 3.68 19.50
CA GLN A 179 -3.25 3.02 19.09
C GLN A 179 -2.96 1.65 18.46
N ARG A 180 -3.83 0.68 18.78
CA ARG A 180 -3.85 -0.63 18.10
C ARG A 180 -4.42 -0.48 16.69
N ARG A 181 -4.06 -1.40 15.78
CA ARG A 181 -4.50 -1.38 14.38
C ARG A 181 -6.01 -1.35 14.23
N GLU A 182 -6.74 -2.13 15.02
CA GLU A 182 -8.20 -2.16 14.96
C GLU A 182 -8.79 -0.76 15.25
N GLN A 183 -8.29 -0.09 16.28
CA GLN A 183 -8.75 1.25 16.64
C GLN A 183 -8.35 2.28 15.57
N PHE A 184 -7.10 2.19 15.07
CA PHE A 184 -6.63 3.02 13.97
C PHE A 184 -7.54 2.90 12.74
N LEU A 185 -7.90 1.68 12.33
CA LEU A 185 -8.76 1.43 11.17
C LEU A 185 -10.16 2.00 11.35
N LYS A 186 -10.77 1.82 12.54
CA LYS A 186 -12.07 2.42 12.87
C LYS A 186 -12.03 3.94 12.84
N ASP A 187 -11.00 4.53 13.43
CA ASP A 187 -10.84 5.98 13.47
C ASP A 187 -10.56 6.55 12.07
N ALA A 188 -9.74 5.87 11.27
CA ALA A 188 -9.45 6.24 9.89
C ALA A 188 -10.75 6.26 9.06
N GLN A 189 -11.59 5.22 9.15
CA GLN A 189 -12.86 5.16 8.44
C GLN A 189 -13.84 6.27 8.84
N LYS A 190 -13.80 6.71 10.11
CA LYS A 190 -14.69 7.76 10.64
C LYS A 190 -14.22 9.17 10.29
N GLN A 191 -12.91 9.39 10.26
CA GLN A 191 -12.32 10.72 10.18
C GLN A 191 -11.78 11.08 8.78
N LEU A 192 -11.46 10.08 7.95
CA LEU A 192 -10.91 10.29 6.62
C LEU A 192 -11.95 9.92 5.56
N HIS A 193 -12.39 10.91 4.78
CA HIS A 193 -13.50 10.76 3.84
C HIS A 193 -13.16 9.81 2.67
N HIS A 194 -11.90 9.82 2.25
CA HIS A 194 -11.37 9.07 1.10
C HIS A 194 -10.85 7.68 1.46
N VAL A 195 -11.11 7.24 2.70
CA VAL A 195 -10.63 5.97 3.21
C VAL A 195 -11.76 4.96 3.19
N TYR A 196 -11.44 3.76 2.71
CA TYR A 196 -12.31 2.61 2.81
C TYR A 196 -11.58 1.47 3.55
N VAL A 197 -12.17 0.99 4.64
CA VAL A 197 -11.68 -0.16 5.42
C VAL A 197 -12.64 -1.33 5.23
N PRO A 198 -12.32 -2.30 4.35
CA PRO A 198 -13.27 -3.34 3.98
C PRO A 198 -13.73 -4.19 5.16
N GLY A 199 -12.84 -4.48 6.10
CA GLY A 199 -13.16 -5.30 7.29
C GLY A 199 -14.23 -4.71 8.22
N LEU A 200 -14.65 -3.46 8.01
CA LEU A 200 -15.72 -2.79 8.76
C LEU A 200 -17.09 -2.85 8.07
N TYR A 201 -17.22 -3.53 6.94
CA TYR A 201 -18.44 -3.62 6.16
C TYR A 201 -18.80 -5.08 5.84
N ASP A 202 -20.11 -5.34 5.77
CA ASP A 202 -20.67 -6.59 5.28
C ASP A 202 -21.27 -6.39 3.90
N VAL A 203 -20.82 -7.20 2.94
CA VAL A 203 -21.32 -7.19 1.56
C VAL A 203 -22.31 -8.33 1.38
N HIS A 204 -23.55 -7.99 1.05
CA HIS A 204 -24.60 -8.96 0.77
C HIS A 204 -24.70 -9.20 -0.73
N TYR A 205 -24.80 -10.47 -1.12
CA TYR A 205 -24.90 -10.91 -2.50
C TYR A 205 -26.25 -11.56 -2.77
N SER A 206 -26.79 -11.35 -3.98
CA SER A 206 -27.95 -12.09 -4.48
C SER A 206 -27.56 -13.54 -4.84
N PRO A 207 -28.54 -14.44 -5.08
CA PRO A 207 -28.27 -15.78 -5.60
C PRO A 207 -27.44 -15.78 -6.90
N GLU A 208 -27.56 -14.74 -7.71
CA GLU A 208 -26.80 -14.51 -8.96
C GLU A 208 -25.42 -13.86 -8.72
N ARG A 209 -24.98 -13.78 -7.46
CA ARG A 209 -23.70 -13.17 -7.02
C ARG A 209 -23.54 -11.69 -7.36
N LYS A 210 -24.64 -10.94 -7.48
CA LYS A 210 -24.58 -9.48 -7.58
C LYS A 210 -24.61 -8.86 -6.19
N ILE A 211 -23.86 -7.79 -5.97
CA ILE A 211 -23.92 -7.02 -4.72
C ILE A 211 -25.31 -6.39 -4.61
N THR A 212 -26.01 -6.69 -3.52
CA THR A 212 -27.34 -6.13 -3.21
C THR A 212 -27.23 -4.97 -2.24
N SER A 213 -26.31 -5.05 -1.28
CA SER A 213 -26.05 -4.00 -0.30
C SER A 213 -24.65 -4.15 0.32
N VAL A 214 -24.11 -3.02 0.77
CA VAL A 214 -22.89 -2.94 1.58
C VAL A 214 -23.28 -2.20 2.86
N VAL A 215 -23.18 -2.85 4.00
CA VAL A 215 -23.70 -2.35 5.28
C VAL A 215 -22.54 -2.21 6.27
N PRO A 216 -22.41 -1.08 6.97
CA PRO A 216 -21.39 -0.95 8.01
C PRO A 216 -21.68 -1.90 9.19
N ARG A 217 -20.63 -2.52 9.74
CA ARG A 217 -20.72 -3.45 10.89
C ARG A 217 -21.00 -2.75 12.21
N GLU A 218 -20.70 -1.45 12.30
CA GLU A 218 -20.84 -0.65 13.51
C GLU A 218 -21.57 0.67 13.21
N ALA A 219 -22.32 1.16 14.20
CA ALA A 219 -22.97 2.46 14.12
C ALA A 219 -21.95 3.60 14.05
N GLY A 220 -22.28 4.64 13.27
CA GLY A 220 -21.44 5.83 13.08
C GLY A 220 -20.36 5.70 12.00
N LEU A 221 -20.31 4.56 11.30
CA LEU A 221 -19.54 4.43 10.07
C LEU A 221 -20.36 4.93 8.86
N PRO A 222 -19.72 5.51 7.84
CA PRO A 222 -20.43 6.03 6.67
C PRO A 222 -21.02 4.89 5.83
N GLU A 223 -22.29 5.00 5.44
CA GLU A 223 -22.96 4.03 4.53
C GLU A 223 -22.41 4.09 3.10
N LYS A 224 -21.89 5.25 2.69
CA LYS A 224 -21.28 5.47 1.38
C LYS A 224 -19.93 6.14 1.56
N ILE A 225 -18.90 5.57 0.95
CA ILE A 225 -17.57 6.17 0.91
C ILE A 225 -17.57 7.27 -0.14
N LYS A 226 -17.13 8.47 0.25
CA LYS A 226 -17.10 9.64 -0.64
C LYS A 226 -15.71 9.76 -1.26
N VAL A 227 -15.67 9.74 -2.59
CA VAL A 227 -14.49 10.13 -3.34
C VAL A 227 -14.76 11.52 -3.90
N GLU A 228 -14.21 12.53 -3.24
CA GLU A 228 -14.34 13.92 -3.70
C GLU A 228 -13.30 14.21 -4.79
N PRO A 229 -13.68 14.80 -5.93
CA PRO A 229 -12.72 15.20 -6.95
C PRO A 229 -11.90 16.39 -6.43
N VAL A 230 -10.61 16.41 -6.77
CA VAL A 230 -9.73 17.54 -6.46
C VAL A 230 -10.17 18.76 -7.25
N ASN A 231 -10.30 19.91 -6.57
CA ASN A 231 -10.82 21.14 -7.16
C ASN A 231 -9.91 21.71 -8.25
N ASP A 232 -8.58 21.60 -8.10
CA ASP A 232 -7.60 21.98 -9.12
C ASP A 232 -6.35 21.11 -9.03
N ILE A 233 -6.25 20.12 -9.91
CA ILE A 233 -5.08 19.23 -9.97
C ILE A 233 -3.80 19.97 -10.38
N ASN A 234 -3.90 21.10 -11.08
CA ASN A 234 -2.72 21.88 -11.52
C ASN A 234 -2.12 22.72 -10.39
N ALA A 235 -2.81 22.82 -9.25
CA ALA A 235 -2.28 23.50 -8.07
C ALA A 235 -1.09 22.74 -7.43
N PHE A 236 -0.98 21.44 -7.69
CA PHE A 236 0.11 20.61 -7.18
C PHE A 236 1.31 20.66 -8.10
N ARG A 237 2.47 20.95 -7.53
CA ARG A 237 3.75 20.90 -8.25
C ARG A 237 4.21 19.45 -8.31
N THR A 238 4.24 18.89 -9.52
CA THR A 238 4.91 17.63 -9.84
C THR A 238 6.40 17.85 -10.13
#